data_AF-M3FGD5-F1
#
_entry.id   AF-M3FGD5-F1
#
_cell.length_a   1.000
_cell.length_b   1.000
_cell.length_c   1.000
_cell.angle_alpha   90.00
_cell.angle_beta   90.00
_cell.angle_gamma   90.00
#
_symmetry.space_group_name_H-M   'P 1'
#
loop_
_entity.id
_entity.type
_entity.pdbx_description
1 polymer ?
#
loop_
_entity_poly.entity_id
_entity_poly.type
_entity_poly.pdbx_seq_one_letter_code
_entity_poly.pdbx_strand_id
1 'polypeptide(L)' 'MFNSVTFAIFFAIVYVIYWSVPQKNRPNLLIFSSMFFYIWFSWIFFFTSYL' A
#
# COMPACT_ATOMS: atom_id res chain seq x y z
N MET A 1 10.94 -10.81 -5.50
CA MET A 1 9.56 -11.26 -5.79
C MET A 1 8.67 -10.79 -4.66
N PHE A 2 7.65 -9.98 -4.94
CA PHE A 2 6.67 -9.52 -3.94
C PHE A 2 5.75 -10.67 -3.48
N ASN A 3 6.33 -11.73 -2.90
CA ASN A 3 5.63 -12.91 -2.39
C ASN A 3 5.13 -12.66 -0.95
N SER A 4 4.61 -11.47 -0.69
CA SER A 4 3.97 -11.16 0.58
C SER A 4 2.46 -11.10 0.36
N VAL A 5 1.73 -12.02 0.98
CA VAL A 5 0.26 -12.07 0.97
C VAL A 5 -0.33 -10.71 1.38
N THR A 6 0.33 -10.01 2.31
CA THR A 6 -0.03 -8.67 2.76
C THR A 6 -0.03 -7.63 1.64
N PHE A 7 0.98 -7.68 0.75
CA PHE A 7 1.03 -6.77 -0.41
C PHE A 7 -0.09 -7.08 -1.40
N ALA A 8 -0.40 -8.36 -1.65
CA ALA A 8 -1.46 -8.76 -2.57
C ALA A 8 -2.84 -8.29 -2.09
N ILE A 9 -3.14 -8.48 -0.79
CA ILE A 9 -4.38 -8.00 -0.17
C ILE A 9 -4.47 -6.47 -0.24
N PHE A 10 -3.39 -5.78 0.13
CA PHE A 10 -3.33 -4.32 0.08
C PHE A 10 -3.56 -3.79 -1.33
N PHE A 11 -2.85 -4.35 -2.32
CA PHE A 11 -2.98 -3.94 -3.71
C PHE A 11 -4.38 -4.21 -4.26
N ALA A 12 -5.00 -5.34 -3.92
CA ALA A 12 -6.37 -5.63 -4.32
C ALA A 12 -7.36 -4.56 -3.82
N ILE A 13 -7.23 -4.14 -2.55
CA ILE A 13 -8.07 -3.07 -1.98
C ILE A 13 -7.84 -1.73 -2.71
N VAL A 14 -6.58 -1.33 -2.88
CA VAL A 14 -6.22 -0.09 -3.59
C VAL A 14 -6.75 -0.10 -5.03
N TYR A 15 -6.69 -1.26 -5.69
CA TYR A 15 -7.18 -1.44 -7.05
C TYR A 15 -8.70 -1.35 -7.15
N VAL A 16 -9.44 -1.85 -6.17
CA VAL A 16 -10.90 -1.63 -6.10
C VAL A 16 -11.21 -0.14 -5.97
N ILE A 17 -10.49 0.58 -5.10
CA ILE A 17 -10.68 2.02 -4.90
C ILE A 17 -10.29 2.82 -6.15
N TYR A 18 -9.27 2.37 -6.88
CA TYR A 18 -8.78 3.01 -8.10
C TYR A 18 -9.89 3.24 -9.14
N TRP A 19 -10.82 2.29 -9.27
CA TRP A 19 -11.95 2.40 -10.20
C TRP A 19 -12.98 3.44 -9.79
N SER A 20 -13.08 3.74 -8.50
CA SER A 20 -13.98 4.76 -7.96
C SER A 20 -13.38 6.18 -8.04
N VAL A 21 -12.10 6.32 -8.38
CA VAL A 21 -11.40 7.61 -8.40
C VAL A 21 -11.34 8.23 -9.81
N PRO A 22 -11.60 9.54 -9.96
CA PRO A 22 -11.49 10.24 -11.22
C PRO A 22 -10.11 10.07 -11.86
N GLN A 23 -10.06 9.93 -13.19
CA GLN A 23 -8.85 9.57 -13.93
C GLN A 23 -7.65 10.49 -13.66
N LYS A 24 -7.90 11.78 -13.42
CA LYS A 24 -6.89 12.78 -13.02
C LYS A 24 -6.17 12.49 -11.70
N ASN A 25 -6.83 11.78 -10.77
CA ASN A 25 -6.32 11.55 -9.41
C ASN A 25 -5.78 10.12 -9.21
N ARG A 26 -5.98 9.23 -10.19
CA ARG A 26 -5.52 7.84 -10.14
C ARG A 26 -4.01 7.69 -9.90
N PRO A 27 -3.12 8.48 -10.55
CA PRO A 27 -1.69 8.40 -10.28
C PRO A 27 -1.35 8.79 -8.84
N ASN A 28 -1.97 9.85 -8.34
CA ASN A 28 -1.76 10.31 -6.97
C ASN A 28 -2.19 9.24 -5.95
N LEU A 29 -3.34 8.59 -6.17
CA LEU A 29 -3.79 7.48 -5.33
C LEU A 29 -2.74 6.36 -5.26
N LEU A 30 -2.23 5.90 -6.41
CA LEU A 30 -1.22 4.85 -6.46
C LEU A 30 0.06 5.24 -5.72
N ILE A 31 0.53 6.49 -5.90
CA ILE A 31 1.72 7.01 -5.23
C ILE A 31 1.49 7.07 -3.71
N PHE A 32 0.41 7.72 -3.25
CA PHE A 32 0.12 7.82 -1.82
C PHE A 32 -0.08 6.46 -1.16
N SER A 33 -0.82 5.54 -1.80
CA SER A 33 -1.00 4.18 -1.31
C SER A 33 0.33 3.43 -1.20
N SER A 34 1.22 3.58 -2.19
CA SER A 34 2.54 2.95 -2.12
C SER A 34 3.40 3.52 -0.98
N MET A 35 3.43 4.85 -0.80
CA MET A 35 4.15 5.49 0.31
C MET A 35 3.60 5.03 1.66
N PHE A 36 2.27 4.99 1.80
CA PHE A 36 1.61 4.50 3.00
C PHE A 36 1.99 3.06 3.32
N PHE A 37 1.95 2.17 2.33
CA PHE A 37 2.33 0.76 2.50
C PHE A 37 3.75 0.60 3.02
N TYR A 38 4.72 1.30 2.42
CA TYR A 38 6.12 1.21 2.84
C TYR A 38 6.35 1.81 4.23
N ILE A 39 5.72 2.94 4.56
CA ILE A 39 5.87 3.56 5.88
C ILE A 39 5.26 2.65 6.97
N TRP A 40 4.03 2.18 6.75
CA TRP A 40 3.34 1.27 7.67
C TRP A 40 4.13 -0.02 7.89
N PHE A 41 4.60 -0.64 6.80
CA PHE A 41 5.37 -1.88 6.88
C PHE A 41 6.73 -1.67 7.55
N SER A 42 7.39 -0.54 7.30
CA SER A 42 8.65 -0.15 7.97
C SER A 42 8.45 0.03 9.48
N TRP A 43 7.32 0.61 9.89
CA TRP A 43 7.01 0.80 11.31
C TRP A 43 6.74 -0.51 12.03
N ILE A 44 5.97 -1.43 11.44
CA ILE A 44 5.78 -2.77 11.99
C ILE A 44 7.13 -3.46 12.17
N PHE A 45 7.99 -3.41 11.16
CA PHE A 45 9.30 -4.05 11.22
C PHE A 45 10.19 -3.42 12.31
N PHE A 46 10.15 -2.10 12.47
CA PHE A 46 10.84 -1.40 13.55
C PHE A 46 10.32 -1.86 14.92
N PHE A 47 9.03 -1.78 15.20
CA PHE A 47 8.49 -2.19 16.50
C PHE A 47 8.73 -3.67 16.83
N THR A 48 8.70 -4.58 15.84
CA THR A 48 9.04 -6.00 16.04
C THR A 48 10.52 -6.24 16.29
N SER A 49 11.43 -5.35 15.86
CA SER A 49 12.88 -5.53 16.00
C SER A 49 13.45 -4.99 17.33
N TYR A 50 12.70 -4.13 18.03
CA TYR A 50 13.13 -3.47 19.28
C TYR A 50 12.40 -3.98 20.54
N LEU A 51 11.53 -4.98 20.41
CA LEU A 51 10.86 -5.71 21.50
C LEU A 51 11.42 -7.14 21.60
#